data_AF-R7FI28-F1
#
_entry.id   AF-R7FI28-F1
#
_cell.length_a   1.000
_cell.length_b   1.000
_cell.length_c   1.000
_cell.angle_alpha   90.00
_cell.angle_beta   90.00
_cell.angle_gamma   90.00
#
_symmetry.space_group_name_H-M   'P 1'
#
loop_
_entity.id
_entity.type
_entity.pdbx_description
1 polymer ?
#
loop_
_entity_poly.entity_id
_entity_poly.type
_entity_poly.pdbx_seq_one_letter_code
_entity_poly.pdbx_strand_id
1 'polypeptide(L)'
;MKFFINDAILREECSEIKKIENHEIELVIHNYLEDKGKYEDIKFLFQTASMNQEDILLDNISLKKFNKNVYCIRNNNKNEKCMYALLRSREIAPDDVFVPVAEKDKIKVLRKICLVDMEVDLGFFLSNVYLLEIKLKTEEEVPIYLAGKYFKDFSRYYIFSRKRNGEYKVSNKYNKHTSTKECEMISLSDL
;
A
#
# COMPACT_ATOMS: atom_id res chain seq x y z
N MET A 1 -16.74 -0.07 2.25
CA MET A 1 -15.36 -0.54 2.50
C MET A 1 -14.38 0.53 2.04
N LYS A 2 -13.13 0.51 2.52
CA LYS A 2 -12.14 1.56 2.26
C LYS A 2 -10.94 1.04 1.48
N PHE A 3 -10.36 1.88 0.61
CA PHE A 3 -9.10 1.62 -0.08
C PHE A 3 -8.13 2.76 0.17
N PHE A 4 -6.98 2.43 0.74
CA PHE A 4 -5.94 3.39 1.07
C PHE A 4 -4.79 3.32 0.08
N ILE A 5 -4.28 4.46 -0.35
CA ILE A 5 -3.09 4.59 -1.19
C ILE A 5 -2.18 5.56 -0.48
N ASN A 6 -0.95 5.16 -0.14
CA ASN A 6 -0.02 6.11 0.46
C ASN A 6 0.63 7.01 -0.60
N ASP A 7 1.03 8.21 -0.17
CA ASP A 7 1.61 9.27 -0.99
C ASP A 7 2.77 8.80 -1.89
N ALA A 8 3.60 7.86 -1.42
CA ALA A 8 4.73 7.33 -2.16
C ALA A 8 4.34 6.70 -3.50
N ILE A 9 3.13 6.12 -3.60
CA ILE A 9 2.62 5.54 -4.83
C ILE A 9 2.28 6.61 -5.87
N LEU A 10 1.87 7.80 -5.43
CA LEU A 10 1.33 8.87 -6.28
C LEU A 10 2.42 9.73 -6.93
N ARG A 11 3.70 9.40 -6.69
CA ARG A 11 4.85 10.06 -7.28
C ARG A 11 5.09 9.58 -8.70
N GLU A 12 5.60 10.47 -9.54
CA GLU A 12 5.89 10.18 -10.95
C GLU A 12 6.94 9.06 -11.11
N GLU A 13 7.84 8.92 -10.13
CA GLU A 13 8.82 7.83 -10.11
C GLU A 13 8.18 6.44 -9.92
N CYS A 14 6.99 6.39 -9.31
CA CYS A 14 6.33 5.14 -8.93
C CYS A 14 5.16 4.77 -9.84
N SER A 15 4.40 5.76 -10.34
CA SER A 15 3.22 5.49 -11.13
C SER A 15 2.93 6.55 -12.19
N GLU A 16 2.34 6.11 -13.30
CA GLU A 16 1.68 7.02 -14.24
C GLU A 16 0.22 7.21 -13.83
N ILE A 17 -0.20 8.46 -13.69
CA ILE A 17 -1.59 8.81 -13.35
C ILE A 17 -2.25 9.44 -14.56
N LYS A 18 -3.24 8.74 -15.12
CA LYS A 18 -4.04 9.19 -16.27
C LYS A 18 -5.43 9.60 -15.81
N LYS A 19 -5.80 10.86 -16.05
CA LYS A 19 -7.16 11.36 -15.83
C LYS A 19 -8.02 10.98 -17.04
N ILE A 20 -9.07 10.22 -16.79
CA ILE A 20 -10.07 9.80 -17.75
C ILE A 20 -11.32 10.70 -17.55
N GLU A 21 -12.24 10.70 -18.52
CA GLU A 21 -13.52 11.38 -18.40
C GLU A 21 -14.31 10.93 -17.14
N ASN A 22 -15.24 11.76 -16.67
CA ASN A 22 -16.11 11.48 -15.51
C ASN A 22 -15.39 11.24 -14.18
N HIS A 23 -14.30 11.98 -13.90
CA HIS A 23 -13.52 11.87 -12.66
C HIS A 23 -12.93 10.48 -12.41
N GLU A 24 -12.79 9.68 -13.47
CA GLU A 24 -12.10 8.40 -13.40
C GLU A 24 -10.60 8.60 -13.54
N ILE A 25 -9.83 7.87 -12.74
CA ILE A 25 -8.39 7.87 -12.71
C ILE A 25 -7.91 6.46 -13.03
N GLU A 26 -6.96 6.36 -13.95
CA GLU A 26 -6.12 5.17 -14.15
C GLU A 26 -4.75 5.43 -13.54
N LEU A 27 -4.43 4.68 -12.48
CA LEU A 27 -3.09 4.63 -11.90
C LEU A 27 -2.37 3.39 -12.42
N VAL A 28 -1.23 3.58 -13.06
CA VAL A 28 -0.43 2.51 -13.69
C VAL A 28 0.90 2.37 -12.96
N ILE A 29 1.21 1.14 -12.54
CA ILE A 29 2.49 0.79 -11.91
C ILE A 29 3.20 -0.23 -12.82
N HIS A 30 4.42 0.07 -13.25
CA HIS A 30 5.19 -0.80 -14.15
C HIS A 30 5.89 -1.92 -13.38
N ASN A 31 5.34 -3.12 -13.43
CA ASN A 31 5.89 -4.29 -12.75
C ASN A 31 7.06 -4.88 -13.54
N TYR A 32 8.26 -4.84 -12.99
CA TYR A 32 9.41 -5.56 -13.53
C TYR A 32 9.37 -7.03 -13.12
N LEU A 33 9.31 -7.91 -14.12
CA LEU A 33 9.38 -9.36 -13.97
C LEU A 33 10.83 -9.80 -14.16
N GLU A 34 11.59 -9.84 -13.07
CA GLU A 34 13.02 -10.17 -13.06
C GLU A 34 13.31 -11.51 -13.74
N ASP A 35 12.47 -12.53 -13.47
CA ASP A 35 12.56 -13.87 -14.06
C ASP A 35 12.43 -13.88 -15.59
N LYS A 36 11.82 -12.84 -16.16
CA LYS A 36 11.53 -12.73 -17.60
C LYS A 36 12.27 -11.60 -18.27
N GLY A 37 12.93 -10.73 -17.52
CA GLY A 37 13.57 -9.51 -18.02
C GLY A 37 12.60 -8.59 -18.78
N LYS A 38 11.32 -8.51 -18.35
CA LYS A 38 10.24 -7.78 -19.04
C LYS A 38 9.38 -6.98 -18.06
N TYR A 39 8.68 -5.99 -18.58
CA TYR A 39 7.71 -5.20 -17.82
C TYR A 39 6.27 -5.63 -18.12
N GLU A 40 5.40 -5.58 -17.11
CA GLU A 40 3.94 -5.62 -17.28
C GLU A 40 3.28 -4.46 -16.53
N ASP A 41 2.27 -3.84 -17.13
CA ASP A 41 1.55 -2.74 -16.49
C ASP A 41 0.46 -3.26 -15.56
N ILE A 42 0.45 -2.80 -14.32
CA ILE A 42 -0.62 -3.06 -13.35
C ILE A 42 -1.46 -1.80 -13.21
N LYS A 43 -2.77 -1.93 -13.45
CA LYS A 43 -3.69 -0.81 -13.54
C LYS A 43 -4.70 -0.83 -12.40
N PHE A 44 -4.87 0.31 -11.77
CA PHE A 44 -5.89 0.57 -10.76
C PHE A 44 -6.82 1.67 -11.27
N LEU A 45 -8.09 1.32 -11.49
CA LEU A 45 -9.12 2.22 -12.01
C LEU A 45 -10.04 2.64 -10.87
N PHE A 46 -10.09 3.93 -10.55
CA PHE A 46 -10.94 4.45 -9.47
C PHE A 46 -11.48 5.83 -9.78
N GLN A 47 -12.56 6.21 -9.10
CA GLN A 47 -13.12 7.57 -9.20
C GLN A 47 -12.68 8.40 -7.99
N THR A 48 -12.22 9.62 -8.23
CA THR A 48 -11.94 10.60 -7.17
C THR A 48 -12.17 12.03 -7.69
N ALA A 49 -12.69 12.89 -6.82
CA ALA A 49 -12.93 14.30 -7.15
C ALA A 49 -11.63 15.10 -7.25
N SER A 50 -10.58 14.68 -6.54
CA SER A 50 -9.27 15.31 -6.54
C SER A 50 -8.15 14.28 -6.40
N MET A 51 -7.03 14.59 -7.05
CA MET A 51 -5.76 13.88 -6.95
C MET A 51 -4.76 14.90 -6.40
N ASN A 52 -4.37 14.74 -5.14
CA ASN A 52 -3.29 15.49 -4.52
C ASN A 52 -2.13 14.51 -4.29
N GLN A 53 -0.89 14.99 -4.18
CA GLN A 53 0.28 14.16 -3.83
C GLN A 53 0.30 13.74 -2.34
N GLU A 54 -0.87 13.54 -1.75
CA GLU A 54 -1.08 13.15 -0.35
C GLU A 54 -1.75 11.77 -0.30
N ASP A 55 -1.72 11.14 0.87
CA ASP A 55 -2.42 9.87 1.11
C ASP A 55 -3.89 9.94 0.65
N ILE A 56 -4.33 8.96 -0.14
CA ILE A 56 -5.72 8.85 -0.62
C ILE A 56 -6.46 7.79 0.20
N LEU A 57 -7.63 8.14 0.69
CA LEU A 57 -8.58 7.19 1.30
C LEU A 57 -9.90 7.23 0.54
N LEU A 58 -10.18 6.18 -0.22
CA LEU A 58 -11.45 6.01 -0.93
C LEU A 58 -12.45 5.29 -0.03
N ASP A 59 -13.62 5.88 0.16
CA ASP A 59 -14.68 5.35 1.01
C ASP A 59 -15.83 4.76 0.18
N ASN A 60 -16.57 3.83 0.79
CA ASN A 60 -17.73 3.17 0.19
C ASN A 60 -17.43 2.53 -1.18
N ILE A 61 -16.27 1.87 -1.30
CA ILE A 61 -15.84 1.21 -2.53
C ILE A 61 -15.90 -0.32 -2.43
N SER A 62 -15.73 -0.98 -3.58
CA SER A 62 -15.47 -2.41 -3.82
C SER A 62 -14.19 -2.56 -4.65
N LEU A 63 -13.34 -3.54 -4.34
CA LEU A 63 -12.18 -3.90 -5.17
C LEU A 63 -12.54 -5.13 -6.01
N LYS A 64 -12.60 -4.99 -7.32
CA LYS A 64 -12.85 -6.08 -8.26
C LYS A 64 -11.65 -6.27 -9.17
N LYS A 65 -11.02 -7.45 -9.11
CA LYS A 65 -10.04 -7.86 -10.11
C LYS A 65 -10.77 -8.17 -11.41
N PHE A 66 -10.54 -7.35 -12.44
CA PHE A 66 -11.17 -7.52 -13.75
C PHE A 66 -10.43 -8.57 -14.58
N ASN A 67 -9.10 -8.52 -14.57
CA ASN A 67 -8.23 -9.52 -15.16
C ASN A 67 -6.93 -9.64 -14.36
N LYS A 68 -5.92 -10.35 -14.88
CA LYS A 68 -4.64 -10.54 -14.18
C LYS A 68 -4.05 -9.21 -13.69
N ASN A 69 -4.09 -8.15 -14.49
CA ASN A 69 -3.33 -6.91 -14.29
C ASN A 69 -4.19 -5.67 -14.07
N VAL A 70 -5.52 -5.80 -14.08
CA VAL A 70 -6.45 -4.66 -13.94
C VAL A 70 -7.34 -4.86 -12.71
N TYR A 71 -7.30 -3.87 -11.82
CA TYR A 71 -8.14 -3.76 -10.63
C TYR A 71 -9.08 -2.57 -10.79
N CYS A 72 -10.38 -2.80 -10.62
CA CYS A 72 -11.41 -1.76 -10.62
C CYS A 72 -11.87 -1.50 -9.19
N ILE A 73 -11.80 -0.25 -8.77
CA ILE A 73 -12.25 0.25 -7.48
C ILE A 73 -13.49 1.11 -7.74
N ARG A 74 -14.66 0.59 -7.37
CA ARG A 74 -15.95 1.21 -7.70
C ARG A 74 -16.78 1.42 -6.46
N ASN A 75 -17.61 2.46 -6.44
CA ASN A 75 -18.57 2.68 -5.37
C ASN A 75 -19.44 1.45 -5.14
N ASN A 76 -19.62 1.08 -3.88
CA ASN A 76 -20.37 -0.06 -3.43
C ASN A 76 -21.11 0.28 -2.14
N ASN A 77 -22.42 0.01 -2.13
CA ASN A 77 -23.29 0.24 -0.98
C ASN A 77 -23.30 -0.93 0.01
N LYS A 78 -22.46 -1.96 -0.18
CA LYS A 78 -22.40 -3.13 0.70
C LYS A 78 -21.38 -2.96 1.83
N ASN A 79 -21.74 -3.50 2.99
CA ASN A 79 -20.86 -3.65 4.15
C ASN A 79 -19.84 -4.78 3.91
N GLU A 80 -18.73 -4.45 3.26
CA GLU A 80 -17.58 -5.35 3.16
C GLU A 80 -16.78 -5.40 4.48
N LYS A 81 -16.16 -6.56 4.77
CA LYS A 81 -15.58 -6.94 6.08
C LYS A 81 -14.07 -6.72 6.19
N CYS A 82 -13.47 -6.05 5.23
CA CYS A 82 -12.03 -5.79 5.17
C CYS A 82 -11.78 -4.37 4.67
N MET A 83 -10.51 -3.97 4.72
CA MET A 83 -9.98 -2.78 4.08
C MET A 83 -8.86 -3.21 3.13
N TYR A 84 -8.69 -2.52 2.01
CA TYR A 84 -7.55 -2.74 1.12
C TYR A 84 -6.58 -1.57 1.20
N ALA A 85 -5.30 -1.85 0.93
CA ALA A 85 -4.28 -0.83 0.87
C ALA A 85 -3.31 -1.08 -0.29
N LEU A 86 -2.85 -0.02 -0.92
CA LEU A 86 -1.73 0.00 -1.85
C LEU A 86 -0.60 0.77 -1.17
N LEU A 87 0.46 0.04 -0.77
CA LEU A 87 1.52 0.57 0.08
C LEU A 87 2.88 0.38 -0.55
N ARG A 88 3.73 1.38 -0.37
CA ARG A 88 5.16 1.33 -0.68
C ARG A 88 5.94 2.13 0.36
N SER A 89 7.16 1.69 0.69
CA SER A 89 8.05 2.52 1.50
C SER A 89 8.59 3.67 0.64
N ARG A 90 8.79 4.83 1.26
CA ARG A 90 9.36 5.98 0.56
C ARG A 90 10.88 5.95 0.51
N GLU A 91 11.49 5.20 1.43
CA GLU A 91 12.94 5.21 1.59
C GLU A 91 13.60 4.12 0.73
N ILE A 92 14.82 4.42 0.32
CA ILE A 92 15.54 3.77 -0.78
C ILE A 92 15.98 2.34 -0.40
N ALA A 93 16.45 2.15 0.84
CA ALA A 93 16.91 0.86 1.33
C ALA A 93 16.86 0.81 2.87
N PRO A 94 16.14 -0.16 3.47
CA PRO A 94 15.25 -1.10 2.79
C PRO A 94 14.01 -0.39 2.20
N ASP A 95 13.59 -0.71 0.97
CA ASP A 95 12.30 -0.29 0.39
C ASP A 95 11.24 -1.37 0.61
N ASP A 96 11.07 -1.75 1.87
CA ASP A 96 10.14 -2.81 2.24
C ASP A 96 9.17 -2.38 3.34
N VAL A 97 8.07 -3.11 3.43
CA VAL A 97 6.96 -2.82 4.32
C VAL A 97 6.86 -3.98 5.30
N PHE A 98 6.65 -3.66 6.58
CA PHE A 98 6.75 -4.63 7.67
C PHE A 98 5.51 -4.60 8.56
N VAL A 99 5.20 -5.74 9.15
CA VAL A 99 4.15 -5.90 10.15
C VAL A 99 4.72 -6.67 11.35
N PRO A 100 4.25 -6.46 12.59
CA PRO A 100 4.59 -7.34 13.70
C PRO A 100 4.17 -8.78 13.39
N VAL A 101 5.02 -9.76 13.73
CA VAL A 101 4.74 -11.19 13.49
C VAL A 101 3.41 -11.63 14.10
N ALA A 102 3.07 -11.09 15.28
CA ALA A 102 1.82 -11.37 15.98
C ALA A 102 0.56 -10.93 15.19
N GLU A 103 0.72 -10.03 14.21
CA GLU A 103 -0.36 -9.42 13.45
C GLU A 103 -0.45 -9.93 12.00
N LYS A 104 0.43 -10.85 11.60
CA LYS A 104 0.53 -11.33 10.22
C LYS A 104 -0.79 -11.90 9.69
N ASP A 105 -1.56 -12.60 10.52
CA ASP A 105 -2.81 -13.26 10.10
C ASP A 105 -3.94 -12.27 9.81
N LYS A 106 -3.79 -10.99 10.21
CA LYS A 106 -4.73 -9.90 9.87
C LYS A 106 -4.49 -9.35 8.47
N ILE A 107 -3.33 -9.64 7.88
CA ILE A 107 -2.90 -9.09 6.58
C ILE A 107 -2.76 -10.23 5.58
N LYS A 108 -3.27 -9.98 4.37
CA LYS A 108 -3.02 -10.84 3.22
C LYS A 108 -2.45 -10.02 2.08
N VAL A 109 -1.27 -10.41 1.60
CA VAL A 109 -0.68 -9.83 0.39
C VAL A 109 -1.41 -10.41 -0.82
N LEU A 110 -2.12 -9.56 -1.54
CA LEU A 110 -2.84 -9.96 -2.76
C LEU A 110 -1.97 -9.85 -4.00
N ARG A 111 -1.03 -8.90 -4.00
CA ARG A 111 -0.06 -8.71 -5.07
C ARG A 111 1.17 -7.95 -4.56
N LYS A 112 2.34 -8.45 -4.94
CA LYS A 112 3.61 -7.72 -4.92
C LYS A 112 3.89 -7.21 -6.34
N ILE A 113 4.25 -5.94 -6.48
CA ILE A 113 4.63 -5.30 -7.73
C ILE A 113 6.05 -4.78 -7.54
N CYS A 114 6.98 -5.23 -8.38
CA CYS A 114 8.38 -4.85 -8.32
C CYS A 114 8.63 -3.68 -9.28
N LEU A 115 9.25 -2.62 -8.79
CA LEU A 115 9.65 -1.44 -9.56
C LEU A 115 11.16 -1.47 -9.74
N VAL A 116 11.64 -1.03 -10.90
CA VAL A 116 13.05 -0.64 -11.03
C VAL A 116 13.14 0.81 -10.63
N ASP A 117 13.82 1.07 -9.52
CA ASP A 117 14.09 2.41 -9.03
C ASP A 117 15.58 2.73 -9.21
N MET A 118 15.93 4.01 -9.16
CA MET A 118 17.29 4.49 -9.37
C MET A 118 17.62 5.59 -8.38
N GLU A 119 18.75 5.44 -7.72
CA GLU A 119 19.31 6.46 -6.83
C GLU A 119 20.78 6.71 -7.15
N VAL A 120 21.23 7.95 -6.97
CA VAL A 120 22.57 8.38 -7.37
C VAL A 120 23.66 7.55 -6.68
N ASP A 121 23.47 7.24 -5.39
CA ASP A 121 24.46 6.52 -4.58
C ASP A 121 24.34 4.99 -4.67
N LEU A 122 23.18 4.47 -5.06
CA LEU A 122 22.88 3.03 -5.02
C LEU A 122 22.71 2.40 -6.42
N GLY A 123 22.63 3.22 -7.46
CA GLY A 123 22.36 2.75 -8.82
C GLY A 123 20.92 2.24 -8.95
N PHE A 124 20.71 1.31 -9.88
CA PHE A 124 19.40 0.68 -10.08
C PHE A 124 19.13 -0.41 -9.04
N PHE A 125 17.94 -0.41 -8.45
CA PHE A 125 17.52 -1.43 -7.47
C PHE A 125 16.04 -1.77 -7.63
N LEU A 126 15.62 -2.87 -7.00
CA LEU A 126 14.22 -3.31 -7.02
C LEU A 126 13.47 -2.87 -5.76
N SER A 127 12.35 -2.21 -6.01
CA SER A 127 11.47 -1.59 -5.04
C SER A 127 10.11 -2.27 -5.01
N ASN A 128 9.43 -2.31 -3.86
CA ASN A 128 8.20 -3.08 -3.72
C ASN A 128 6.97 -2.22 -3.45
N VAL A 129 5.92 -2.47 -4.23
CA VAL A 129 4.56 -2.01 -3.95
C VAL A 129 3.70 -3.22 -3.59
N TYR A 130 2.91 -3.11 -2.53
CA TYR A 130 2.03 -4.16 -2.06
C TYR A 130 0.56 -3.76 -2.16
N LEU A 131 -0.23 -4.61 -2.80
CA LEU A 131 -1.69 -4.60 -2.67
C LEU A 131 -2.09 -5.56 -1.55
N LEU A 132 -2.72 -5.03 -0.51
CA LEU A 132 -3.06 -5.75 0.71
C LEU A 132 -4.57 -5.86 0.91
N GLU A 133 -4.99 -6.97 1.50
CA GLU A 133 -6.27 -7.11 2.19
C GLU A 133 -6.02 -7.14 3.71
N ILE A 134 -6.71 -6.28 4.46
CA ILE A 134 -6.57 -6.12 5.91
C ILE A 134 -7.90 -6.46 6.59
N LYS A 135 -7.90 -7.50 7.41
CA LYS A 135 -9.08 -8.02 8.13
C LYS A 135 -8.94 -7.73 9.62
N LEU A 136 -9.86 -6.91 10.14
CA LEU A 136 -9.91 -6.49 11.52
C LEU A 136 -11.29 -6.81 12.12
N LYS A 137 -11.30 -7.35 13.33
CA LYS A 137 -12.51 -7.39 14.17
C LYS A 137 -12.79 -5.99 14.73
N THR A 138 -13.96 -5.84 15.32
CA THR A 138 -14.37 -4.59 15.97
C THR A 138 -13.36 -4.21 17.05
N GLU A 139 -12.94 -2.94 17.06
CA GLU A 139 -11.94 -2.37 17.98
C GLU A 139 -10.52 -2.94 17.87
N GLU A 140 -10.22 -3.70 16.81
CA GLU A 140 -8.84 -4.10 16.49
C GLU A 140 -8.11 -3.02 15.68
N GLU A 141 -6.80 -3.00 15.87
CA GLU A 141 -5.85 -2.26 15.05
C GLU A 141 -4.70 -3.15 14.60
N VAL A 142 -4.03 -2.72 13.53
CA VAL A 142 -2.77 -3.28 13.05
C VAL A 142 -1.87 -2.15 12.56
N PRO A 143 -0.64 -2.03 13.07
CA PRO A 143 0.36 -1.14 12.52
C PRO A 143 1.07 -1.80 11.32
N ILE A 144 1.23 -1.04 10.25
CA ILE A 144 2.05 -1.41 9.09
C ILE A 144 3.16 -0.37 8.97
N TYR A 145 4.39 -0.83 9.09
CA TYR A 145 5.59 -0.01 9.16
C TYR A 145 6.25 0.10 7.79
N LEU A 146 6.66 1.31 7.44
CA LEU A 146 7.47 1.58 6.27
C LEU A 146 8.93 1.57 6.71
N ALA A 147 9.80 0.87 5.98
CA ALA A 147 11.21 0.91 6.28
C ALA A 147 11.79 2.33 6.16
N GLY A 148 12.55 2.73 7.17
CA GLY A 148 13.32 3.96 7.16
C GLY A 148 14.68 3.81 6.46
N LYS A 149 15.42 4.91 6.35
CA LYS A 149 16.75 4.98 5.71
C LYS A 149 17.80 4.04 6.30
N TYR A 150 17.63 3.60 7.56
CA TYR A 150 18.54 2.68 8.22
C TYR A 150 17.82 1.36 8.51
N PHE A 151 18.51 0.23 8.34
CA PHE A 151 18.00 -1.07 8.74
C PHE A 151 17.52 -1.02 10.19
N LYS A 152 16.24 -1.35 10.43
CA LYS A 152 15.51 -1.27 11.72
C LYS A 152 14.96 0.10 12.12
N ASP A 153 15.03 1.11 11.25
CA ASP A 153 14.24 2.33 11.44
C ASP A 153 12.80 2.09 11.01
N PHE A 154 11.90 2.10 11.98
CA PHE A 154 10.45 1.93 11.81
C PHE A 154 9.69 3.16 12.33
N SER A 155 10.30 4.34 12.19
CA SER A 155 9.73 5.61 12.67
C SER A 155 8.45 6.02 11.95
N ARG A 156 8.20 5.51 10.73
CA ARG A 156 7.00 5.78 9.93
C ARG A 156 6.11 4.54 9.84
N TYR A 157 4.85 4.70 10.20
CA TYR A 157 3.87 3.62 10.08
C TYR A 157 2.45 4.14 9.96
N TYR A 158 1.61 3.32 9.34
CA TYR A 158 0.17 3.52 9.29
C TYR A 158 -0.50 2.59 10.29
N ILE A 159 -1.42 3.11 11.10
CA ILE A 159 -2.33 2.28 11.89
C ILE A 159 -3.63 2.14 11.12
N PHE A 160 -3.94 0.90 10.75
CA PHE A 160 -5.25 0.51 10.24
C PHE A 160 -6.08 0.04 11.42
N SER A 161 -7.25 0.61 11.62
CA SER A 161 -8.13 0.29 12.75
C SER A 161 -9.57 0.12 12.30
N ARG A 162 -10.32 -0.71 13.02
CA ARG A 162 -11.77 -0.83 12.86
C ARG A 162 -12.47 -0.36 14.14
N LYS A 163 -13.25 0.71 14.05
CA LYS A 163 -13.93 1.32 15.19
C LYS A 163 -15.15 0.49 15.62
N ARG A 164 -15.68 0.83 16.80
CA ARG A 164 -16.86 0.17 17.39
C ARG A 164 -18.11 0.23 16.51
N ASN A 165 -18.27 1.31 15.76
CA ASN A 165 -19.34 1.49 14.77
C ASN A 165 -19.12 0.65 13.48
N GLY A 166 -18.05 -0.13 13.40
CA GLY A 166 -17.67 -0.94 12.25
C GLY A 166 -16.87 -0.20 11.17
N GLU A 167 -16.64 1.11 11.33
CA GLU A 167 -15.92 1.93 10.37
C GLU A 167 -14.42 1.66 10.40
N TYR A 168 -13.80 1.60 9.21
CA TYR A 168 -12.34 1.55 9.09
C TYR A 168 -11.74 2.95 9.15
N LYS A 169 -10.57 3.08 9.78
CA LYS A 169 -9.80 4.32 9.81
C LYS A 169 -8.32 4.02 9.63
N VAL A 170 -7.65 4.89 8.88
CA VAL A 170 -6.18 4.92 8.79
C VAL A 170 -5.69 6.17 9.50
N SER A 171 -4.64 6.04 10.28
CA SER A 171 -3.90 7.17 10.83
C SER A 171 -2.42 7.00 10.54
N ASN A 172 -1.80 8.03 9.99
CA ASN A 172 -0.35 8.11 9.86
C ASN A 172 0.25 8.52 11.22
N LYS A 173 1.27 7.79 11.69
CA LYS A 173 2.03 8.15 12.89
C LYS A 173 3.51 8.20 12.59
N TYR A 174 4.14 9.24 13.13
CA TYR A 174 5.58 9.41 13.16
C TYR A 174 6.05 9.23 14.60
N ASN A 175 6.79 8.17 14.88
CA ASN A 175 7.49 8.06 16.17
C ASN A 175 8.86 8.72 16.04
N LYS A 176 9.06 9.84 16.74
CA LYS A 176 10.41 10.33 17.07
C LYS A 176 11.05 9.30 18.00
N HIS A 177 11.86 8.41 17.45
CA HIS A 177 12.67 7.42 18.18
C HIS A 177 11.92 6.57 19.21
N THR A 178 11.44 5.41 18.76
CA THR A 178 11.40 4.24 19.63
C THR A 178 12.29 3.18 19.01
N SER A 179 13.37 2.83 19.70
CA SER A 179 14.08 1.59 19.39
C SER A 179 13.05 0.47 19.43
N THR A 180 12.90 -0.28 18.35
CA THR A 180 12.14 -1.53 18.24
C THR A 180 12.75 -2.63 19.12
N LYS A 181 13.05 -2.31 20.38
CA LYS A 181 13.27 -3.31 21.39
C LYS A 181 11.89 -3.96 21.63
N GLU A 182 11.74 -5.17 21.10
CA GLU A 182 10.85 -6.27 21.53
C GLU A 182 9.72 -6.74 20.60
N CYS A 183 9.42 -6.10 19.46
CA CYS A 183 8.51 -6.71 18.47
C CYS A 183 9.29 -7.34 17.31
N GLU A 184 9.17 -8.66 17.17
CA GLU A 184 9.61 -9.38 15.98
C GLU A 184 8.77 -8.91 14.77
N MET A 185 9.46 -8.50 13.71
CA MET A 185 8.85 -7.93 12.51
C MET A 185 9.03 -8.91 11.35
N ILE A 186 8.03 -9.00 10.49
CA ILE A 186 8.08 -9.77 9.24
C ILE A 186 7.86 -8.84 8.05
N SER A 187 8.61 -9.05 6.98
CA SER A 187 8.43 -8.35 5.72
C SER A 187 7.15 -8.83 5.03
N LEU A 188 6.45 -7.92 4.36
CA LEU A 188 5.34 -8.29 3.47
C LEU A 188 5.79 -9.09 2.24
N SER A 189 7.08 -9.09 1.89
CA SER A 189 7.62 -10.03 0.89
C SER A 189 7.61 -11.49 1.36
N ASP A 190 7.58 -11.72 2.68
CA ASP A 190 7.64 -13.05 3.29
C ASP A 190 6.25 -13.60 3.69
N LEU A 191 5.17 -12.84 3.42
CA LEU A 191 3.77 -13.24 3.66
C LEU A 191 3.10 -13.78 2.38
#